data_AF-A0A941VIK9-F1
#
_entry.id   AF-A0A941VIK9-F1
#
_cell.length_a   1.000
_cell.length_b   1.000
_cell.length_c   1.000
_cell.angle_alpha   90.00
_cell.angle_beta   90.00
_cell.angle_gamma   90.00
#
_symmetry.space_group_name_H-M   'P 1'
#
loop_
_entity.id
_entity.type
_entity.pdbx_description
1 polymer ?
#
loop_
_entity_poly.entity_id
_entity_poly.type
_entity_poly.pdbx_seq_one_letter_code
_entity_poly.pdbx_strand_id
1 'polypeptide(L)' 'PIYYAGGTAAKDISSGDILAGIKTAGKSAELIGERLQFFHIPVKWDTYVVLGARDDSLSDFAREIAEKL' A
#
# COMPACT_ATOMS: atom_id res chain seq x y z
N PRO A 1 -8.06 -5.78 -11.72
CA PRO A 1 -9.48 -6.00 -11.36
C PRO A 1 -10.01 -4.82 -10.54
N ILE A 2 -11.04 -4.12 -11.01
CA ILE A 2 -11.75 -3.11 -10.21
C ILE A 2 -12.79 -3.86 -9.38
N TYR A 3 -12.61 -3.91 -8.06
CA TYR A 3 -13.57 -4.54 -7.16
C TYR A 3 -14.77 -3.60 -6.98
N TYR A 4 -15.88 -3.90 -7.65
CA TYR A 4 -17.14 -3.19 -7.47
C TYR A 4 -17.96 -3.91 -6.40
N ALA A 5 -17.88 -3.44 -5.16
CA ALA A 5 -18.75 -3.90 -4.10
C ALA A 5 -20.10 -3.18 -4.25
N GLY A 6 -21.18 -3.93 -4.49
CA GLY A 6 -22.53 -3.39 -4.74
C GLY A 6 -23.09 -2.52 -3.59
N GLY A 7 -24.28 -1.94 -3.77
CA GLY A 7 -24.82 -0.88 -2.90
C GLY A 7 -24.97 -1.19 -1.40
N THR A 8 -24.85 -2.45 -0.98
CA THR A 8 -24.90 -2.92 0.42
C THR A 8 -23.53 -3.20 1.03
N ALA A 9 -22.43 -3.11 0.27
CA ALA A 9 -21.10 -3.28 0.79
C ALA A 9 -20.73 -2.09 1.69
N ALA A 10 -20.14 -2.37 2.85
CA ALA A 10 -19.56 -1.34 3.71
C ALA A 10 -18.56 -0.54 2.89
N LYS A 11 -18.86 0.74 2.66
CA LYS A 11 -18.01 1.64 1.86
C LYS A 11 -16.88 2.28 2.68
N ASP A 12 -16.95 2.14 3.99
CA ASP A 12 -15.97 2.64 4.94
C ASP A 12 -15.11 1.46 5.40
N ILE A 13 -14.07 1.17 4.61
CA ILE A 13 -13.09 0.12 4.89
C ILE A 13 -11.78 0.85 5.16
N SER A 14 -11.24 0.68 6.36
CA SER A 14 -9.95 1.25 6.72
C SER A 14 -8.81 0.43 6.14
N SER A 15 -7.63 1.03 6.02
CA SER A 15 -6.41 0.29 5.68
C SER A 15 -6.09 -0.82 6.68
N GLY A 16 -6.54 -0.69 7.95
CA GLY A 16 -6.41 -1.71 8.98
C GLY A 16 -7.28 -2.95 8.70
N ASP A 17 -8.50 -2.75 8.20
CA ASP A 17 -9.40 -3.84 7.81
C ASP A 17 -8.81 -4.63 6.63
N ILE A 18 -8.23 -3.94 5.65
CA ILE A 18 -7.52 -4.55 4.52
C ILE A 18 -6.32 -5.36 5.02
N LEU A 19 -5.49 -4.78 5.90
CA LEU A 19 -4.34 -5.45 6.50
C LEU A 19 -4.73 -6.75 7.19
N ALA A 20 -5.80 -6.72 7.99
CA ALA A 20 -6.30 -7.90 8.70
C ALA A 20 -6.69 -9.00 7.71
N GLY A 21 -7.43 -8.68 6.65
CA GLY A 21 -7.82 -9.63 5.61
C GLY A 21 -6.62 -10.28 4.90
N ILE A 22 -5.59 -9.49 4.55
CA ILE A 22 -4.38 -10.00 3.91
C ILE A 22 -3.63 -10.96 4.83
N LYS A 23 -3.49 -10.61 6.12
CA LYS A 23 -2.82 -11.45 7.12
C LYS A 23 -3.58 -12.76 7.38
N THR A 24 -4.91 -12.71 7.47
CA THR A 24 -5.76 -13.91 7.60
C THR A 24 -5.60 -14.86 6.41
N ALA A 25 -5.35 -14.32 5.21
CA ALA A 25 -5.03 -15.12 4.01
C ALA A 25 -3.59 -15.70 4.00
N GLY A 26 -2.83 -15.54 5.08
CA GLY A 26 -1.45 -16.04 5.21
C GLY A 26 -0.44 -15.27 4.36
N LYS A 27 -0.73 -14.02 4.02
CA LYS A 27 0.17 -13.14 3.25
C LYS A 27 0.76 -12.04 4.14
N SER A 28 1.93 -11.55 3.76
CA SER A 28 2.60 -10.46 4.47
C SER A 28 2.10 -9.11 3.99
N ALA A 29 1.68 -8.27 4.94
CA ALA A 29 1.37 -6.87 4.72
C ALA A 29 1.69 -6.06 5.97
N GLU A 30 2.00 -4.79 5.76
CA GLU A 30 2.30 -3.82 6.80
C GLU A 30 1.52 -2.54 6.49
N LEU A 31 1.10 -1.84 7.54
CA LEU A 31 0.47 -0.53 7.43
C LEU A 31 1.48 0.52 7.86
N ILE A 32 1.74 1.49 6.99
CA ILE A 32 2.64 2.61 7.26
C ILE A 32 1.79 3.87 7.40
N GLY A 33 1.91 4.58 8.52
CA GLY A 33 1.09 5.77 8.79
C GLY A 33 1.53 6.99 7.99
N GLU A 34 2.85 7.15 7.79
CA GLU A 34 3.43 8.26 7.04
C GLU A 34 4.43 7.73 6.01
N ARG A 35 4.38 8.25 4.78
CA ARG A 35 5.24 7.78 3.67
C ARG A 35 6.74 7.78 4.02
N LEU A 36 7.20 8.78 4.78
CA LEU A 36 8.62 8.89 5.17
C LEU A 36 9.10 7.73 6.04
N GLN A 37 8.20 7.08 6.80
CA GLN A 37 8.54 5.91 7.62
C GLN A 37 8.97 4.71 6.76
N PHE A 38 8.60 4.66 5.47
CA PHE A 38 9.02 3.62 4.55
C PHE A 38 10.54 3.50 4.46
N PHE A 39 11.26 4.63 4.46
CA PHE A 39 12.73 4.65 4.32
C PHE A 39 13.48 4.10 5.53
N HIS A 40 12.79 3.84 6.65
CA HIS A 40 13.38 3.17 7.81
C HIS A 40 13.26 1.63 7.73
N ILE A 41 12.52 1.11 6.74
CA ILE A 41 12.37 -0.33 6.54
C ILE A 41 13.59 -0.82 5.75
N PRO A 42 14.31 -1.84 6.24
CA PRO A 42 15.45 -2.40 5.50
C PRO A 42 15.04 -2.88 4.10
N VAL A 43 15.84 -2.51 3.10
CA VAL A 43 15.70 -3.01 1.71
C VAL A 43 15.91 -4.51 1.73
N LYS A 44 14.88 -5.26 1.32
CA LYS A 44 14.89 -6.73 1.27
C LYS A 44 14.70 -7.26 -0.14
N TRP A 45 14.43 -6.39 -1.10
CA TRP A 45 13.99 -6.77 -2.45
C TRP A 45 14.69 -5.92 -3.50
N ASP A 46 14.90 -6.51 -4.68
CA ASP A 46 15.55 -5.83 -5.81
C ASP A 46 14.56 -5.06 -6.70
N THR A 47 13.25 -5.23 -6.48
CA THR A 47 12.21 -4.64 -7.33
C THR A 47 10.99 -4.24 -6.52
N TYR A 48 10.48 -3.04 -6.80
CA TYR A 48 9.35 -2.44 -6.11
C TYR A 48 8.26 -2.03 -7.10
N VAL A 49 7.01 -2.31 -6.75
CA VAL A 49 5.83 -1.84 -7.48
C VAL A 49 5.12 -0.80 -6.62
N VAL A 50 5.05 0.44 -7.10
CA VAL A 50 4.34 1.53 -6.43
C VAL A 50 2.98 1.70 -7.08
N LEU A 51 1.91 1.54 -6.29
CA LEU A 51 0.53 1.62 -6.77
C LEU A 51 -0.38 2.35 -5.78
N GLY A 52 -1.45 2.96 -6.29
CA GLY A 52 -2.51 3.56 -5.49
C GLY A 52 -3.61 4.16 -6.37
N ALA A 53 -4.75 4.45 -5.76
CA ALA A 53 -5.94 4.87 -6.48
C ALA A 53 -6.03 6.41 -6.52
N ARG A 54 -5.96 6.99 -7.73
CA ARG A 54 -6.15 8.43 -7.98
C ARG A 54 -5.19 9.36 -7.23
N ASP A 55 -4.02 8.85 -6.85
CA ASP A 55 -2.98 9.60 -6.18
C ASP A 55 -1.87 9.92 -7.19
N ASP A 56 -1.88 11.15 -7.68
CA ASP A 56 -0.94 11.70 -8.68
C ASP A 56 0.48 11.86 -8.12
N SER A 57 0.62 12.02 -6.79
CA SER A 57 1.90 12.13 -6.10
C SER A 57 2.70 10.82 -6.01
N LEU A 58 2.13 9.69 -6.46
CA LEU A 58 2.84 8.41 -6.46
C LEU A 58 4.05 8.40 -7.39
N SER A 59 4.02 9.18 -8.46
CA SER A 59 5.15 9.32 -9.39
C SER A 59 6.37 9.94 -8.70
N ASP A 60 6.15 10.99 -7.89
CA ASP A 60 7.18 11.59 -7.06
C ASP A 60 7.68 10.64 -5.98
N PHE A 61 6.77 9.90 -5.34
CA PHE A 61 7.17 8.91 -4.33
C PHE A 61 8.01 7.78 -4.92
N ALA A 62 7.66 7.28 -6.11
CA ALA A 62 8.45 6.26 -6.80
C ALA A 62 9.85 6.77 -7.16
N ARG A 63 9.97 8.03 -7.60
CA ARG A 63 11.26 8.68 -7.83
C ARG A 63 12.07 8.79 -6.53
N GLU A 64 11.44 9.22 -5.43
CA GLU A 64 12.10 9.33 -4.13
C GLU A 64 12.66 7.98 -3.65
N ILE A 65 11.91 6.89 -3.86
CA ILE A 65 12.38 5.52 -3.57
C ILE A 65 13.62 5.19 -4.41
N ALA A 66 13.57 5.42 -5.73
CA ALA A 66 14.67 5.08 -6.63
C ALA A 66 15.95 5.88 -6.39
N GLU A 67 15.84 7.09 -5.83
CA GLU A 67 17.00 7.94 -5.52
C GLU A 67 17.63 7.65 -4.15
N LYS A 68 16.87 7.08 -3.21
CA LYS A 68 17.31 6.86 -1.82
C LYS A 68 17.66 5.42 -1.47
N LEU A 69 17.21 4.44 -2.27
CA LEU A 69 17.56 3.03 -2.13
C LEU A 69 18.74 2.67 -3.04
#